data_AF-A0A7V7NX61-F1
#
_entry.id   AF-A0A7V7NX61-F1
#
_cell.length_a   1.000
_cell.length_b   1.000
_cell.length_c   1.000
_cell.angle_alpha   90.00
_cell.angle_beta   90.00
_cell.angle_gamma   90.00
#
_symmetry.space_group_name_H-M   'P 1'
#
loop_
_entity.id
_entity.type
_entity.pdbx_description
1 polymer ?
#
loop_
_entity_poly.entity_id
_entity_poly.type
_entity_poly.pdbx_seq_one_letter_code
_entity_poly.pdbx_strand_id
1 'polypeptide(L)'
;MKTNNKVLLSAVAALAMTAAIAGVNQTEGQKLNTTVPIPSHEYEKLAGKEPTLVSVNSSSLQVEPIYSTKTLKQKIESALDLTVYSLVPFNEGRLVTAFTTKGTYVIDANVNFAFKGRVIDLKTGDNVLANQLKQVESEIKTKISKRNSIQNFTKSTNDTALVKSAVGKPETDLRGVPTMAGTVKDNTLKPTFNAKSAQELANNQILMHNIVKASPGAQLLLERDKRRKAEKLEEQRQDRVLQEYKAANASVPSTNKALEPKKESLIDVLKNLDPAYRKQHGPEFSPALLPIIPDNQFIVYQESKDVPYKGTLTVATDFTCPVCKQLHNLIPTLNAEGVKVRYMPYPRSRITDYQFSDGFTIDQYIYRTKTEELNQLGQLVSAGYCSTDNTEAYDELFSKKSVSEWPQTISESCEGKVREFKVLGDLLFSGSTPYMVWGNADTPEEDRGFIRGLHKTDKSIEDLLKRKQS
;
A
#
# COMPACT_ATOMS: atom_id res chain seq x y z
N MET A 1 -16.69 -29.13 -58.53
CA MET A 1 -15.71 -28.21 -59.14
C MET A 1 -14.91 -27.60 -57.98
N LYS A 2 -13.56 -27.53 -57.95
CA LYS A 2 -12.62 -26.83 -58.87
C LYS A 2 -12.97 -25.32 -59.00
N THR A 3 -12.11 -24.35 -58.69
CA THR A 3 -10.71 -24.37 -58.17
C THR A 3 -10.27 -22.95 -57.72
N ASN A 4 -9.24 -22.86 -56.86
CA ASN A 4 -8.29 -21.72 -56.72
C ASN A 4 -8.82 -20.39 -56.09
N ASN A 5 -8.01 -19.52 -55.44
CA ASN A 5 -6.58 -19.62 -55.09
C ASN A 5 -6.18 -18.82 -53.80
N LYS A 6 -4.96 -19.09 -53.29
CA LYS A 6 -4.19 -18.24 -52.32
C LYS A 6 -3.34 -17.16 -53.07
N VAL A 7 -2.40 -16.50 -52.34
CA VAL A 7 -1.32 -15.53 -52.77
C VAL A 7 -1.74 -14.05 -52.62
N LEU A 8 -0.98 -13.08 -52.04
CA LEU A 8 0.28 -13.00 -51.25
C LEU A 8 0.13 -11.76 -50.31
N LEU A 9 0.62 -11.65 -49.06
CA LEU A 9 1.99 -11.50 -48.51
C LEU A 9 2.86 -10.32 -49.02
N SER A 10 3.49 -9.64 -48.04
CA SER A 10 4.69 -8.77 -48.05
C SER A 10 4.69 -7.32 -48.56
N ALA A 11 5.04 -6.39 -47.65
CA ALA A 11 5.80 -5.13 -47.81
C ALA A 11 6.04 -4.59 -46.38
N VAL A 12 7.12 -4.87 -45.63
CA VAL A 12 8.58 -4.85 -45.88
C VAL A 12 9.16 -3.43 -45.97
N ALA A 13 9.96 -3.13 -44.95
CA ALA A 13 10.70 -1.92 -44.60
C ALA A 13 11.50 -1.21 -45.71
N ALA A 14 11.72 0.10 -45.52
CA ALA A 14 13.07 0.71 -45.53
C ALA A 14 13.05 2.17 -45.00
N LEU A 15 13.88 2.48 -44.00
CA LEU A 15 14.68 3.73 -43.92
C LEU A 15 15.59 3.73 -42.67
N ALA A 16 16.89 3.53 -42.88
CA ALA A 16 17.95 3.70 -41.88
C ALA A 16 19.25 4.05 -42.62
N MET A 17 20.18 4.72 -41.92
CA MET A 17 21.39 5.38 -42.47
C MET A 17 21.04 6.61 -43.35
N THR A 18 21.80 7.69 -43.34
CA THR A 18 23.26 7.82 -43.13
C THR A 18 23.69 8.81 -42.05
N ALA A 19 24.90 8.60 -41.52
CA ALA A 19 25.66 9.61 -40.80
C ALA A 19 26.66 10.30 -41.74
N ALA A 20 26.99 11.56 -41.48
CA ALA A 20 28.06 12.30 -42.14
C ALA A 20 28.85 13.12 -41.11
N ILE A 21 30.18 13.11 -41.22
CA ILE A 21 31.09 13.72 -40.22
C ILE A 21 31.79 14.93 -40.84
N ALA A 22 31.50 16.12 -40.29
CA ALA A 22 32.33 17.32 -40.38
C ALA A 22 31.96 18.26 -39.20
N GLY A 23 32.84 19.06 -38.64
CA GLY A 23 34.27 19.17 -38.95
C GLY A 23 34.84 20.55 -38.64
N VAL A 24 35.08 20.84 -37.36
CA VAL A 24 35.90 21.95 -36.84
C VAL A 24 35.43 23.39 -37.17
N ASN A 25 35.10 24.16 -36.14
CA ASN A 25 35.80 25.43 -35.90
C ASN A 25 35.67 25.90 -34.45
N GLN A 26 36.76 26.46 -33.93
CA GLN A 26 36.78 27.23 -32.69
C GLN A 26 36.66 28.72 -33.03
N THR A 27 36.00 29.48 -32.16
CA THR A 27 36.23 30.92 -32.04
C THR A 27 36.01 31.36 -30.59
N GLU A 28 36.70 32.42 -30.20
CA GLU A 28 36.85 32.79 -28.79
C GLU A 28 35.70 33.68 -28.26
N GLY A 29 35.42 33.50 -26.98
CA GLY A 29 35.31 34.61 -26.03
C GLY A 29 34.19 35.65 -26.19
N GLN A 30 33.29 35.67 -25.21
CA GLN A 30 33.08 36.90 -24.45
C GLN A 30 32.68 36.60 -23.00
N LYS A 31 33.37 37.25 -22.05
CA LYS A 31 32.93 37.33 -20.66
C LYS A 31 31.95 38.51 -20.55
N LEU A 32 30.81 38.32 -19.89
CA LEU A 32 30.15 39.43 -19.21
C LEU A 32 30.30 39.23 -17.70
N ASN A 33 30.75 40.28 -17.03
CA ASN A 33 31.12 40.27 -15.61
C ASN A 33 30.42 41.45 -14.94
N THR A 34 29.45 41.18 -14.07
CA THR A 34 28.68 42.21 -13.35
C THR A 34 28.72 41.93 -11.86
N THR A 35 29.46 42.76 -11.14
CA THR A 35 29.69 42.71 -9.69
C THR A 35 29.15 44.00 -9.05
N VAL A 36 29.25 44.15 -7.72
CA VAL A 36 29.08 45.39 -6.91
C VAL A 36 27.62 45.72 -6.52
N PRO A 37 27.31 45.97 -5.22
CA PRO A 37 27.95 45.46 -3.99
C PRO A 37 26.93 45.03 -2.90
N ILE A 38 27.42 44.56 -1.74
CA ILE A 38 26.69 44.62 -0.46
C ILE A 38 27.68 45.19 0.59
N PRO A 39 27.29 46.21 1.39
CA PRO A 39 28.20 46.89 2.31
C PRO A 39 28.44 46.12 3.61
N SER A 40 29.66 46.20 4.13
CA SER A 40 30.06 45.73 5.45
C SER A 40 30.01 46.86 6.48
N HIS A 41 29.52 46.59 7.69
CA HIS A 41 29.85 47.39 8.88
C HIS A 41 30.12 46.48 10.09
N GLU A 42 31.16 46.85 10.83
CA GLU A 42 31.49 46.57 12.23
C GLU A 42 30.89 45.32 12.91
N TYR A 43 31.77 44.41 13.34
CA TYR A 43 32.16 44.36 14.76
C TYR A 43 33.53 43.68 14.93
N GLU A 44 34.60 44.48 14.98
CA GLU A 44 35.94 44.00 15.34
C GLU A 44 36.36 44.60 16.68
N LYS A 45 36.31 43.79 17.76
CA LYS A 45 37.07 43.98 19.01
C LYS A 45 36.90 42.81 19.98
N LEU A 46 37.84 41.88 19.93
CA LEU A 46 38.54 41.33 21.10
C LEU A 46 39.65 40.39 20.62
N ALA A 47 40.89 40.86 20.62
CA ALA A 47 42.05 40.09 20.18
C ALA A 47 42.54 39.17 21.31
N GLY A 48 43.00 37.96 20.98
CA GLY A 48 43.63 37.07 21.96
C GLY A 48 43.92 35.65 21.47
N LYS A 49 45.17 35.43 21.04
CA LYS A 49 45.80 34.14 20.67
C LYS A 49 45.29 33.47 19.39
N GLU A 50 46.22 33.27 18.45
CA GLU A 50 46.14 32.23 17.43
C GLU A 50 46.18 30.84 18.10
N PRO A 51 45.34 29.87 17.68
CA PRO A 51 45.56 28.47 17.99
C PRO A 51 46.52 27.86 16.98
N THR A 52 47.67 27.35 17.45
CA THR A 52 48.67 26.67 16.62
C THR A 52 48.04 25.50 15.85
N LEU A 53 48.32 25.40 14.54
CA LEU A 53 47.93 24.24 13.72
C LEU A 53 48.69 22.98 14.14
N VAL A 54 48.11 22.23 15.08
CA VAL A 54 48.53 20.86 15.40
C VAL A 54 47.88 19.91 14.39
N SER A 55 48.70 19.24 13.57
CA SER A 55 48.24 18.13 12.75
C SER A 55 47.90 16.92 13.64
N VAL A 56 46.64 16.49 13.62
CA VAL A 56 46.17 15.31 14.35
C VAL A 56 45.83 14.22 13.35
N ASN A 57 46.47 13.05 13.50
CA ASN A 57 46.21 11.89 12.64
C ASN A 57 44.75 11.42 12.74
N SER A 58 44.20 10.95 11.63
CA SER A 58 42.83 10.43 11.52
C SER A 58 42.68 9.04 12.15
N SER A 59 42.79 8.98 13.49
CA SER A 59 42.60 7.76 14.29
C SER A 59 41.86 8.08 15.59
N SER A 60 40.83 7.27 15.91
CA SER A 60 40.15 7.18 17.22
C SER A 60 39.71 8.51 17.88
N LEU A 61 38.58 9.06 17.42
CA LEU A 61 37.70 9.89 18.25
C LEU A 61 36.45 9.07 18.62
N GLN A 62 36.52 8.31 19.72
CA GLN A 62 35.34 7.71 20.33
C GLN A 62 34.70 8.73 21.29
N VAL A 63 33.52 9.23 20.93
CA VAL A 63 32.67 10.01 21.85
C VAL A 63 31.86 9.01 22.66
N GLU A 64 32.15 8.87 23.96
CA GLU A 64 31.36 7.98 24.82
C GLU A 64 29.92 8.50 24.99
N PRO A 65 28.91 7.61 25.02
CA PRO A 65 27.53 7.99 25.23
C PRO A 65 27.30 8.41 26.68
N ILE A 66 26.62 9.55 26.86
CA ILE A 66 26.36 10.21 28.17
C ILE A 66 25.49 9.35 29.13
N TYR A 67 24.99 8.19 28.69
CA TYR A 67 24.04 7.36 29.43
C TYR A 67 24.36 5.86 29.37
N SER A 68 24.29 5.19 30.52
CA SER A 68 24.36 3.72 30.59
C SER A 68 23.16 3.09 29.89
N THR A 69 23.41 2.47 28.73
CA THR A 69 22.39 1.87 27.85
C THR A 69 21.54 0.81 28.55
N LYS A 70 22.13 0.07 29.51
CA LYS A 70 21.44 -0.95 30.32
C LYS A 70 20.36 -0.33 31.22
N THR A 71 20.69 0.76 31.91
CA THR A 71 19.77 1.47 32.82
C THR A 71 18.68 2.20 32.04
N LEU A 72 19.04 2.85 30.93
CA LEU A 72 18.08 3.52 30.04
C LEU A 72 17.08 2.52 29.45
N LYS A 73 17.57 1.37 28.97
CA LYS A 73 16.72 0.28 28.47
C LYS A 73 15.69 -0.16 29.52
N GLN A 74 16.10 -0.43 30.76
CA GLN A 74 15.19 -0.88 31.82
C GLN A 74 14.09 0.15 32.12
N LYS A 75 14.42 1.45 32.16
CA LYS A 75 13.42 2.51 32.32
C LYS A 75 12.37 2.48 31.21
N ILE A 76 12.81 2.35 29.94
CA ILE A 76 11.91 2.31 28.77
C ILE A 76 11.02 1.06 28.79
N GLU A 77 11.56 -0.11 29.15
CA GLU A 77 10.80 -1.36 29.23
C GLU A 77 9.71 -1.31 30.32
N SER A 78 10.02 -0.75 31.49
CA SER A 78 9.05 -0.57 32.58
C SER A 78 8.02 0.52 32.31
N ALA A 79 8.41 1.65 31.70
CA ALA A 79 7.51 2.79 31.49
C ALA A 79 6.46 2.55 30.39
N LEU A 80 6.73 1.66 29.42
CA LEU A 80 5.89 1.42 28.25
C LEU A 80 5.37 -0.03 28.11
N ASP A 81 5.64 -0.89 29.10
CA ASP A 81 5.29 -2.32 29.12
C ASP A 81 5.72 -3.03 27.82
N LEU A 82 7.02 -3.05 27.53
CA LEU A 82 7.51 -3.59 26.27
C LEU A 82 8.92 -4.17 26.38
N THR A 83 9.36 -4.89 25.35
CA THR A 83 10.75 -5.32 25.22
C THR A 83 11.45 -4.43 24.21
N VAL A 84 12.59 -3.84 24.60
CA VAL A 84 13.48 -3.08 23.73
C VAL A 84 14.47 -4.04 23.05
N TYR A 85 14.43 -4.11 21.72
CA TYR A 85 15.39 -4.86 20.93
C TYR A 85 16.73 -4.13 20.85
N SER A 86 16.73 -2.86 20.46
CA SER A 86 17.94 -2.04 20.32
C SER A 86 17.67 -0.56 20.61
N LEU A 87 18.74 0.18 20.93
CA LEU A 87 18.75 1.62 21.19
C LEU A 87 19.78 2.27 20.27
N VAL A 88 19.38 3.29 19.50
CA VAL A 88 20.28 4.08 18.65
C VAL A 88 20.17 5.55 19.05
N PRO A 89 21.24 6.20 19.56
CA PRO A 89 21.20 7.62 19.88
C PRO A 89 21.10 8.47 18.60
N PHE A 90 20.53 9.67 18.74
CA PHE A 90 20.72 10.73 17.75
C PHE A 90 22.10 11.37 17.95
N ASN A 91 22.61 12.02 16.91
CA ASN A 91 23.73 12.96 17.06
C ASN A 91 23.37 14.00 18.15
N GLU A 92 24.35 14.40 18.97
CA GLU A 92 24.17 15.19 20.21
C GLU A 92 23.45 14.47 21.38
N GLY A 93 23.04 13.21 21.25
CA GLY A 93 22.73 12.29 22.37
C GLY A 93 21.49 12.59 23.24
N ARG A 94 20.79 13.70 23.02
CA ARG A 94 19.60 14.12 23.80
C ARG A 94 18.36 13.26 23.55
N LEU A 95 18.28 12.64 22.36
CA LEU A 95 17.21 11.74 21.94
C LEU A 95 17.78 10.37 21.61
N VAL A 96 17.00 9.32 21.86
CA VAL A 96 17.33 7.92 21.55
C VAL A 96 16.16 7.24 20.85
N THR A 97 16.43 6.60 19.72
CA THR A 97 15.50 5.72 19.03
C THR A 97 15.50 4.35 19.69
N ALA A 98 14.37 3.95 20.25
CA ALA A 98 14.13 2.62 20.81
C ALA A 98 13.30 1.76 19.84
N PHE A 99 13.89 0.66 19.39
CA PHE A 99 13.19 -0.34 18.57
C PHE A 99 12.59 -1.41 19.49
N THR A 100 11.26 -1.58 19.49
CA THR A 100 10.56 -2.37 20.53
C THR A 100 9.54 -3.37 19.97
N THR A 101 9.04 -4.26 20.84
CA THR A 101 7.88 -5.13 20.56
C THR A 101 6.61 -4.38 20.15
N LYS A 102 6.43 -3.11 20.58
CA LYS A 102 5.27 -2.27 20.24
C LYS A 102 5.59 -1.28 19.10
N GLY A 103 6.73 -1.42 18.41
CA GLY A 103 7.20 -0.57 17.31
C GLY A 103 8.37 0.36 17.69
N THR A 104 8.72 1.30 16.82
CA THR A 104 9.79 2.28 17.06
C THR A 104 9.26 3.49 17.83
N TYR A 105 10.03 3.95 18.81
CA TYR A 105 9.78 5.17 19.58
C TYR A 105 11.04 6.04 19.58
N VAL A 106 10.90 7.36 19.60
CA VAL A 106 11.98 8.32 19.89
C VAL A 106 11.73 8.90 21.26
N ILE A 107 12.69 8.76 22.15
CA ILE A 107 12.54 9.02 23.59
C ILE A 107 13.63 9.99 24.04
N ASP A 108 13.30 10.94 24.91
CA ASP A 108 14.33 11.76 25.54
C ASP A 108 15.20 10.94 26.51
N ALA A 109 16.45 11.34 26.73
CA ALA A 109 17.39 10.56 27.53
C ALA A 109 16.96 10.33 29.01
N ASN A 110 15.97 11.07 29.53
CA ASN A 110 15.45 10.88 30.88
C ASN A 110 14.21 9.96 30.95
N VAL A 111 13.60 9.64 29.79
CA VAL A 111 12.34 8.87 29.66
C VAL A 111 11.12 9.62 30.25
N ASN A 112 11.05 10.93 30.03
CA ASN A 112 9.89 11.76 30.32
C ASN A 112 8.88 11.77 29.15
N PHE A 113 9.39 11.76 27.91
CA PHE A 113 8.59 11.91 26.69
C PHE A 113 8.98 10.87 25.64
N ALA A 114 7.98 10.26 24.99
CA ALA A 114 8.16 9.28 23.92
C ALA A 114 7.27 9.61 22.73
N PHE A 115 7.88 9.78 21.56
CA PHE A 115 7.24 10.12 20.29
C PHE A 115 7.20 8.91 19.35
N LYS A 116 6.14 8.79 18.55
CA LYS A 116 5.94 7.70 17.60
C LYS A 116 5.46 8.25 16.25
N GLY A 117 6.30 8.16 15.22
CA GLY A 117 6.04 8.75 13.91
C GLY A 117 7.26 8.63 12.99
N ARG A 118 7.28 9.43 11.92
CA ARG A 118 8.51 9.66 11.12
C ARG A 118 9.32 10.78 11.78
N VAL A 119 10.65 10.66 11.79
CA VAL A 119 11.56 11.77 12.08
C VAL A 119 12.34 12.06 10.81
N ILE A 120 12.31 13.32 10.39
CA ILE A 120 12.93 13.84 9.18
C ILE A 120 14.03 14.82 9.58
N ASP A 121 15.21 14.70 9.01
CA ASP A 121 16.25 15.72 9.14
C ASP A 121 15.87 16.95 8.31
N LEU A 122 15.77 18.12 8.93
CA LEU A 122 15.31 19.35 8.26
C LEU A 122 16.37 19.98 7.34
N LYS A 123 17.62 19.51 7.38
CA LYS A 123 18.71 19.97 6.49
C LYS A 123 18.84 19.10 5.24
N THR A 124 18.60 17.79 5.34
CA THR A 124 18.76 16.85 4.20
C THR A 124 17.45 16.28 3.66
N GLY A 125 16.36 16.33 4.43
CA GLY A 125 15.10 15.66 4.11
C GLY A 125 15.07 14.16 4.45
N ASP A 126 16.16 13.60 5.00
CA ASP A 126 16.28 12.16 5.27
C ASP A 126 15.35 11.65 6.37
N ASN A 127 14.79 10.46 6.18
CA ASN A 127 14.13 9.71 7.24
C ASN A 127 15.17 9.09 8.19
N VAL A 128 15.48 9.82 9.26
CA VAL A 128 16.49 9.44 10.27
C VAL A 128 16.21 8.05 10.85
N LEU A 129 14.95 7.70 11.07
CA LEU A 129 14.59 6.38 11.63
C LEU A 129 14.82 5.23 10.65
N ALA A 130 14.69 5.46 9.34
CA ALA A 130 15.01 4.45 8.34
C ALA A 130 16.53 4.21 8.26
N ASN A 131 17.33 5.26 8.40
CA ASN A 131 18.79 5.16 8.41
C ASN A 131 19.31 4.53 9.71
N GLN A 132 18.74 4.89 10.87
CA GLN A 132 19.03 4.22 12.15
C GLN A 132 18.57 2.75 12.17
N LEU A 133 17.43 2.40 11.54
CA LEU A 133 16.97 1.01 11.47
C LEU A 133 17.97 0.13 10.72
N LYS A 134 18.54 0.58 9.60
CA LYS A 134 19.56 -0.15 8.83
C LYS A 134 20.80 -0.49 9.69
N GLN A 135 21.19 0.39 10.62
CA GLN A 135 22.35 0.18 11.49
C GLN A 135 22.17 -1.01 12.46
N VAL A 136 20.94 -1.30 12.88
CA VAL A 136 20.61 -2.35 13.88
C VAL A 136 19.72 -3.46 13.34
N GLU A 137 19.47 -3.51 12.03
CA GLU A 137 18.52 -4.44 11.41
C GLU A 137 18.90 -5.91 11.65
N SER A 138 20.18 -6.24 11.54
CA SER A 138 20.72 -7.59 11.81
C SER A 138 20.57 -8.00 13.27
N GLU A 139 20.79 -7.07 14.20
CA GLU A 139 20.62 -7.28 15.64
C GLU A 139 19.15 -7.52 16.00
N ILE A 140 18.25 -6.68 15.46
CA ILE A 140 16.80 -6.80 15.65
C ILE A 140 16.28 -8.11 15.07
N LYS A 141 16.65 -8.47 13.83
CA LYS A 141 16.31 -9.77 13.21
C LYS A 141 16.79 -10.94 14.07
N THR A 142 18.01 -10.88 14.61
CA THR A 142 18.57 -11.91 15.49
C THR A 142 17.79 -12.03 16.81
N LYS A 143 17.44 -10.90 17.44
CA LYS A 143 16.68 -10.87 18.70
C LYS A 143 15.23 -11.33 18.51
N ILE A 144 14.58 -10.98 17.40
CA ILE A 144 13.25 -11.48 17.03
C ILE A 144 13.30 -12.99 16.75
N SER A 145 14.27 -13.46 15.96
CA SER A 145 14.44 -14.89 15.66
C SER A 145 14.62 -15.71 16.94
N LYS A 146 15.52 -15.30 17.84
CA LYS A 146 15.71 -15.94 19.16
C LYS A 146 14.44 -15.94 20.01
N ARG A 147 13.69 -14.83 20.06
CA ARG A 147 12.39 -14.76 20.78
C ARG A 147 11.37 -15.73 20.19
N ASN A 148 11.25 -15.80 18.86
CA ASN A 148 10.30 -16.68 18.18
C ASN A 148 10.64 -18.16 18.41
N SER A 149 11.92 -18.54 18.34
CA SER A 149 12.37 -19.90 18.66
C SER A 149 12.06 -20.28 20.11
N ILE A 150 12.29 -19.37 21.07
CA ILE A 150 11.94 -19.59 22.49
C ILE A 150 10.41 -19.75 22.66
N GLN A 151 9.59 -18.91 22.01
CA GLN A 151 8.12 -19.00 22.08
C GLN A 151 7.56 -20.25 21.38
N ASN A 152 8.19 -20.74 20.32
CA ASN A 152 7.81 -21.99 19.67
C ASN A 152 8.21 -23.20 20.52
N PHE A 153 9.38 -23.17 21.15
CA PHE A 153 9.84 -24.20 22.08
C PHE A 153 8.92 -24.30 23.31
N THR A 154 8.59 -23.17 23.96
CA THR A 154 7.71 -23.17 25.14
C THR A 154 6.25 -23.51 24.85
N LYS A 155 5.78 -23.36 23.60
CA LYS A 155 4.50 -23.94 23.16
C LYS A 155 4.59 -25.46 23.03
N SER A 156 5.61 -25.96 22.32
CA SER A 156 5.85 -27.39 22.12
C SER A 156 5.95 -28.17 23.44
N THR A 157 6.60 -27.60 24.47
CA THR A 157 6.66 -28.21 25.81
C THR A 157 5.30 -28.29 26.51
N ASN A 158 4.40 -27.32 26.29
CA ASN A 158 3.07 -27.33 26.89
C ASN A 158 2.13 -28.33 26.21
N ASP A 159 2.19 -28.43 24.87
CA ASP A 159 1.40 -29.41 24.11
C ASP A 159 1.81 -30.86 24.45
N THR A 160 3.07 -31.07 24.84
CA THR A 160 3.59 -32.38 25.29
C THR A 160 3.16 -32.74 26.73
N ALA A 161 2.79 -31.76 27.56
CA ALA A 161 2.48 -31.97 28.97
C ALA A 161 1.03 -32.41 29.25
N LEU A 162 0.12 -32.28 28.28
CA LEU A 162 -1.32 -32.51 28.46
C LEU A 162 -1.80 -33.95 28.12
N VAL A 163 -0.88 -34.88 27.82
CA VAL A 163 -1.23 -36.27 27.47
C VAL A 163 -0.66 -37.27 28.49
N LYS A 164 -1.15 -37.20 29.74
CA LYS A 164 -1.17 -38.31 30.71
C LYS A 164 -2.07 -38.02 31.93
N SER A 165 -2.48 -39.11 32.59
CA SER A 165 -3.23 -39.14 33.87
C SER A 165 -4.65 -38.57 33.84
N ALA A 166 -5.60 -39.40 33.42
CA ALA A 166 -6.94 -39.42 34.00
C ALA A 166 -6.96 -40.31 35.26
N VAL A 167 -8.07 -40.23 36.03
CA VAL A 167 -8.45 -40.96 37.28
C VAL A 167 -8.38 -40.09 38.54
N GLY A 168 -9.51 -40.01 39.27
CA GLY A 168 -9.60 -39.44 40.63
C GLY A 168 -10.70 -38.39 40.83
N LYS A 169 -11.84 -38.81 41.41
CA LYS A 169 -12.77 -37.97 42.20
C LYS A 169 -12.57 -38.35 43.70
N PRO A 170 -13.07 -37.62 44.72
CA PRO A 170 -14.29 -36.78 44.75
C PRO A 170 -14.03 -35.39 45.45
N GLU A 171 -14.91 -34.62 46.14
CA GLU A 171 -16.32 -34.79 46.59
C GLU A 171 -17.11 -33.45 46.79
N THR A 172 -17.01 -32.83 47.97
CA THR A 172 -17.92 -31.84 48.61
C THR A 172 -17.20 -30.55 49.04
N ASP A 173 -17.80 -29.44 49.47
CA ASP A 173 -19.18 -28.87 49.51
C ASP A 173 -19.03 -27.33 49.71
N LEU A 174 -20.09 -26.54 49.57
CA LEU A 174 -20.49 -25.51 50.57
C LEU A 174 -21.74 -24.75 50.13
N ARG A 175 -22.83 -24.87 50.89
CA ARG A 175 -23.99 -23.96 50.86
C ARG A 175 -23.81 -22.84 51.89
N GLY A 176 -24.32 -21.63 51.63
CA GLY A 176 -24.49 -20.62 52.69
C GLY A 176 -24.81 -19.21 52.20
N VAL A 177 -26.03 -18.74 52.45
CA VAL A 177 -26.46 -17.33 52.32
C VAL A 177 -27.25 -16.99 53.59
N PRO A 178 -26.96 -15.85 54.25
CA PRO A 178 -28.05 -14.90 54.50
C PRO A 178 -27.66 -13.41 54.42
N THR A 179 -28.65 -12.62 54.02
CA THR A 179 -28.76 -11.15 54.15
C THR A 179 -28.97 -10.74 55.65
N MET A 180 -28.85 -9.51 56.16
CA MET A 180 -29.56 -8.25 55.80
C MET A 180 -29.10 -7.04 56.70
N ALA A 181 -29.39 -5.80 56.25
CA ALA A 181 -29.65 -4.55 57.02
C ALA A 181 -28.57 -3.81 57.88
N GLY A 182 -28.57 -2.46 57.85
CA GLY A 182 -27.92 -1.57 58.85
C GLY A 182 -27.46 -0.16 58.38
N THR A 183 -28.23 0.90 58.66
CA THR A 183 -27.97 2.35 58.37
C THR A 183 -26.80 2.98 59.17
N VAL A 184 -26.18 4.15 58.89
CA VAL A 184 -26.71 5.54 58.66
C VAL A 184 -25.74 6.46 57.84
N LYS A 185 -26.33 7.48 57.19
CA LYS A 185 -25.84 8.68 56.44
C LYS A 185 -24.52 9.39 56.85
N ASP A 186 -23.88 10.06 55.88
CA ASP A 186 -23.84 11.55 55.81
C ASP A 186 -23.72 12.05 54.33
N ASN A 187 -23.67 13.36 54.09
CA ASN A 187 -23.95 14.06 52.84
C ASN A 187 -22.74 14.41 51.96
N THR A 188 -22.96 14.51 50.64
CA THR A 188 -22.24 15.47 49.77
C THR A 188 -23.09 15.79 48.53
N LEU A 189 -23.07 17.04 48.07
CA LEU A 189 -24.00 17.51 47.03
C LEU A 189 -23.61 17.05 45.61
N LYS A 190 -24.60 16.68 44.80
CA LYS A 190 -24.46 16.55 43.34
C LYS A 190 -24.89 17.86 42.66
N PRO A 191 -24.10 18.43 41.74
CA PRO A 191 -24.55 19.55 40.90
C PRO A 191 -25.50 19.06 39.81
N THR A 192 -26.77 19.46 39.89
CA THR A 192 -27.76 19.25 38.83
C THR A 192 -27.66 20.34 37.77
N PHE A 193 -27.06 20.03 36.62
CA PHE A 193 -27.06 20.93 35.46
C PHE A 193 -28.48 21.06 34.87
N ASN A 194 -29.13 22.18 35.15
CA ASN A 194 -30.48 22.49 34.68
C ASN A 194 -30.42 23.14 33.30
N ALA A 195 -30.55 22.34 32.24
CA ALA A 195 -30.35 22.76 30.86
C ALA A 195 -31.52 23.59 30.30
N LYS A 196 -31.56 24.89 30.60
CA LYS A 196 -32.43 25.83 29.90
C LYS A 196 -31.88 26.12 28.49
N SER A 197 -32.64 25.68 27.48
CA SER A 197 -32.61 26.11 26.07
C SER A 197 -31.25 26.21 25.34
N ALA A 198 -31.03 25.33 24.35
CA ALA A 198 -29.95 25.46 23.37
C ALA A 198 -29.98 26.77 22.54
N GLN A 199 -31.12 27.50 22.55
CA GLN A 199 -31.29 28.80 21.90
C GLN A 199 -30.25 29.85 22.33
N GLU A 200 -29.88 29.90 23.62
CA GLU A 200 -28.97 30.93 24.14
C GLU A 200 -27.52 30.76 23.64
N LEU A 201 -27.13 29.53 23.31
CA LEU A 201 -25.79 29.22 22.79
C LEU A 201 -25.61 29.71 21.35
N ALA A 202 -26.69 29.75 20.55
CA ALA A 202 -26.65 30.19 19.15
C ALA A 202 -26.43 31.71 19.00
N ASN A 203 -26.99 32.50 19.91
CA ASN A 203 -26.90 33.96 19.89
C ASN A 203 -25.49 34.48 20.26
N ASN A 204 -24.60 33.62 20.75
CA ASN A 204 -23.31 34.01 21.33
C ASN A 204 -22.12 33.68 20.42
N GLN A 205 -22.22 33.99 19.13
CA GLN A 205 -21.17 33.77 18.12
C GLN A 205 -19.82 34.38 18.53
N ILE A 206 -19.83 35.56 19.16
CA ILE A 206 -18.64 36.25 19.66
C ILE A 206 -17.95 35.42 20.76
N LEU A 207 -18.73 34.88 21.71
CA LEU A 207 -18.20 34.04 22.79
C LEU A 207 -17.62 32.73 22.23
N MET A 208 -18.30 32.07 21.30
CA MET A 208 -17.78 30.85 20.65
C MET A 208 -16.51 31.11 19.83
N HIS A 209 -16.47 32.20 19.05
CA HIS A 209 -15.26 32.61 18.32
C HIS A 209 -14.08 32.89 19.27
N ASN A 210 -14.34 33.48 20.44
CA ASN A 210 -13.31 33.77 21.44
C ASN A 210 -12.87 32.51 22.21
N ILE A 211 -13.78 31.59 22.54
CA ILE A 211 -13.45 30.27 23.12
C ILE A 211 -12.60 29.43 22.15
N VAL A 212 -12.95 29.43 20.86
CA VAL A 212 -12.15 28.78 19.82
C VAL A 212 -10.77 29.42 19.72
N LYS A 213 -10.66 30.76 19.73
CA LYS A 213 -9.35 31.45 19.75
C LYS A 213 -8.51 31.16 21.00
N ALA A 214 -9.13 30.98 22.16
CA ALA A 214 -8.45 30.72 23.43
C ALA A 214 -8.04 29.24 23.64
N SER A 215 -8.61 28.29 22.89
CA SER A 215 -8.35 26.85 23.07
C SER A 215 -7.78 26.20 21.80
N PRO A 216 -6.50 25.78 21.79
CA PRO A 216 -5.91 25.04 20.67
C PRO A 216 -6.68 23.75 20.32
N GLY A 217 -7.26 23.08 21.31
CA GLY A 217 -8.11 21.90 21.10
C GLY A 217 -9.39 22.23 20.32
N ALA A 218 -10.01 23.38 20.58
CA ALA A 218 -11.20 23.82 19.86
C ALA A 218 -10.90 24.24 18.41
N GLN A 219 -9.74 24.85 18.16
CA GLN A 219 -9.24 25.10 16.79
C GLN A 219 -9.02 23.79 16.03
N LEU A 220 -8.32 22.81 16.61
CA LEU A 220 -8.06 21.52 15.97
C LEU A 220 -9.33 20.74 15.64
N LEU A 221 -10.37 20.83 16.49
CA LEU A 221 -11.69 20.27 16.22
C LEU A 221 -12.42 21.00 15.08
N LEU A 222 -12.45 22.34 15.11
CA LEU A 222 -13.09 23.13 14.05
C LEU A 222 -12.40 22.92 12.69
N GLU A 223 -11.07 22.82 12.67
CA GLU A 223 -10.34 22.45 11.46
C GLU A 223 -10.64 21.02 11.00
N ARG A 224 -10.75 20.06 11.93
CA ARG A 224 -11.09 18.67 11.59
C ARG A 224 -12.47 18.59 10.94
N ASP A 225 -13.43 19.35 11.43
CA ASP A 225 -14.78 19.38 10.84
C ASP A 225 -14.86 20.24 9.57
N LYS A 226 -13.99 21.26 9.39
CA LYS A 226 -13.79 21.92 8.09
C LYS A 226 -13.20 20.95 7.06
N ARG A 227 -12.14 20.20 7.42
CA ARG A 227 -11.54 19.16 6.57
C ARG A 227 -12.58 18.11 6.17
N ARG A 228 -13.32 17.55 7.12
CA ARG A 228 -14.45 16.61 6.86
C ARG A 228 -15.54 17.17 5.95
N LYS A 229 -15.83 18.47 6.01
CA LYS A 229 -16.81 19.11 5.11
C LYS A 229 -16.25 19.28 3.69
N ALA A 230 -14.96 19.60 3.55
CA ALA A 230 -14.27 19.66 2.26
C ALA A 230 -14.11 18.26 1.64
N GLU A 231 -13.68 17.27 2.42
CA GLU A 231 -13.61 15.84 2.06
C GLU A 231 -14.94 15.36 1.47
N LYS A 232 -16.06 15.60 2.17
CA LYS A 232 -17.41 15.26 1.68
C LYS A 232 -17.86 16.02 0.45
N LEU A 233 -17.49 17.30 0.30
CA LEU A 233 -17.84 18.08 -0.88
C LEU A 233 -17.07 17.60 -2.13
N GLU A 234 -15.83 17.15 -1.94
CA GLU A 234 -15.02 16.56 -3.00
C GLU A 234 -15.49 15.13 -3.34
N GLU A 235 -15.85 14.32 -2.35
CA GLU A 235 -16.54 13.03 -2.54
C GLU A 235 -17.82 13.21 -3.39
N GLN A 236 -18.69 14.16 -3.02
CA GLN A 236 -19.89 14.52 -3.81
C GLN A 236 -19.58 15.03 -5.21
N ARG A 237 -18.43 15.71 -5.41
CA ARG A 237 -18.00 16.17 -6.75
C ARG A 237 -17.58 14.98 -7.61
N GLN A 238 -16.86 14.02 -7.04
CA GLN A 238 -16.39 12.82 -7.73
C GLN A 238 -17.55 11.85 -8.01
N ASP A 239 -18.47 11.66 -7.06
CA ASP A 239 -19.76 10.96 -7.27
C ASP A 239 -20.51 11.51 -8.48
N ARG A 240 -20.58 12.85 -8.62
CA ARG A 240 -21.33 13.46 -9.72
C ARG A 240 -20.65 13.23 -11.08
N VAL A 241 -19.32 13.34 -11.18
CA VAL A 241 -18.57 12.99 -12.40
C VAL A 241 -18.81 11.52 -12.77
N LEU A 242 -18.89 10.64 -11.77
CA LEU A 242 -19.15 9.21 -11.95
C LEU A 242 -20.58 8.92 -12.44
N GLN A 243 -21.57 9.65 -11.92
CA GLN A 243 -22.97 9.58 -12.35
C GLN A 243 -23.15 10.18 -13.75
N GLU A 244 -22.49 11.31 -14.05
CA GLU A 244 -22.44 11.93 -15.39
C GLU A 244 -21.88 10.92 -16.42
N TYR A 245 -20.77 10.23 -16.11
CA TYR A 245 -20.22 9.18 -16.96
C TYR A 245 -21.16 7.96 -17.13
N LYS A 246 -21.73 7.44 -16.03
CA LYS A 246 -22.66 6.29 -16.10
C LYS A 246 -23.91 6.65 -16.93
N ALA A 247 -24.48 7.84 -16.76
CA ALA A 247 -25.63 8.32 -17.54
C ALA A 247 -25.32 8.51 -19.03
N ALA A 248 -24.19 9.15 -19.39
CA ALA A 248 -23.80 9.44 -20.77
C ALA A 248 -23.47 8.19 -21.63
N ASN A 249 -23.38 7.02 -21.00
CA ASN A 249 -23.18 5.72 -21.65
C ASN A 249 -24.40 4.80 -21.55
N ALA A 250 -25.27 4.96 -20.53
CA ALA A 250 -26.59 4.34 -20.50
C ALA A 250 -27.53 4.88 -21.60
N SER A 251 -27.35 6.14 -22.02
CA SER A 251 -28.12 6.74 -23.11
C SER A 251 -27.56 6.39 -24.50
N VAL A 252 -28.13 5.37 -25.15
CA VAL A 252 -27.93 5.10 -26.58
C VAL A 252 -29.17 5.51 -27.40
N PRO A 253 -29.10 6.65 -28.10
CA PRO A 253 -29.81 6.84 -29.36
C PRO A 253 -28.87 6.49 -30.53
N SER A 254 -29.36 5.70 -31.49
CA SER A 254 -28.69 5.58 -32.79
C SER A 254 -28.82 6.90 -33.57
N THR A 255 -27.96 7.10 -34.57
CA THR A 255 -27.94 8.24 -35.50
C THR A 255 -27.75 9.65 -34.88
N ASN A 256 -26.52 10.18 -34.92
CA ASN A 256 -26.14 11.11 -35.99
C ASN A 256 -24.63 11.38 -36.02
N LYS A 257 -24.06 11.54 -37.23
CA LYS A 257 -22.61 11.66 -37.44
C LYS A 257 -22.16 13.13 -37.47
N ALA A 258 -22.33 13.83 -36.34
CA ALA A 258 -21.71 15.13 -36.08
C ALA A 258 -20.36 14.97 -35.35
N LEU A 259 -19.60 16.06 -35.17
CA LEU A 259 -18.43 16.07 -34.29
C LEU A 259 -18.90 15.99 -32.83
N GLU A 260 -19.03 14.77 -32.28
CA GLU A 260 -19.18 14.63 -30.82
C GLU A 260 -17.90 15.10 -30.10
N PRO A 261 -18.02 15.82 -28.97
CA PRO A 261 -16.89 15.98 -28.07
C PRO A 261 -16.45 14.58 -27.62
N LYS A 262 -15.17 14.26 -27.86
CA LYS A 262 -14.58 12.93 -27.68
C LYS A 262 -14.92 12.36 -26.30
N LYS A 263 -15.90 11.44 -26.21
CA LYS A 263 -16.36 10.85 -24.95
C LYS A 263 -15.15 10.36 -24.15
N GLU A 264 -14.98 10.89 -22.94
CA GLU A 264 -13.87 10.55 -22.06
C GLU A 264 -13.91 9.05 -21.75
N SER A 265 -12.79 8.34 -21.91
CA SER A 265 -12.79 6.89 -21.68
C SER A 265 -12.90 6.60 -20.19
N LEU A 266 -13.40 5.42 -19.82
CA LEU A 266 -13.44 5.02 -18.41
C LEU A 266 -12.04 4.98 -17.76
N ILE A 267 -10.99 4.78 -18.56
CA ILE A 267 -9.60 4.84 -18.09
C ILE A 267 -9.18 6.31 -17.82
N ASP A 268 -9.64 7.25 -18.64
CA ASP A 268 -9.43 8.69 -18.42
C ASP A 268 -10.24 9.21 -17.21
N VAL A 269 -11.46 8.71 -16.97
CA VAL A 269 -12.19 8.98 -15.72
C VAL A 269 -11.44 8.40 -14.52
N LEU A 270 -11.11 7.10 -14.54
CA LEU A 270 -10.45 6.40 -13.42
C LEU A 270 -9.09 7.00 -13.05
N LYS A 271 -8.30 7.46 -14.04
CA LYS A 271 -6.99 8.09 -13.76
C LYS A 271 -7.17 9.43 -13.05
N ASN A 272 -8.21 10.19 -13.41
CA ASN A 272 -8.53 11.52 -12.89
C ASN A 272 -9.19 11.51 -11.49
N LEU A 273 -9.61 10.34 -10.97
CA LEU A 273 -10.12 10.18 -9.60
C LEU A 273 -8.99 10.24 -8.55
N ASP A 274 -9.30 10.77 -7.37
CA ASP A 274 -8.41 10.78 -6.20
C ASP A 274 -8.03 9.34 -5.77
N PRO A 275 -6.79 9.05 -5.35
CA PRO A 275 -6.39 7.69 -4.96
C PRO A 275 -7.22 7.03 -3.83
N ALA A 276 -7.79 7.80 -2.90
CA ALA A 276 -8.65 7.26 -1.85
C ALA A 276 -10.04 6.89 -2.38
N TYR A 277 -10.65 7.78 -3.17
CA TYR A 277 -11.95 7.52 -3.81
C TYR A 277 -11.86 6.39 -4.84
N ARG A 278 -10.78 6.37 -5.65
CA ARG A 278 -10.50 5.29 -6.61
C ARG A 278 -10.29 3.94 -5.90
N LYS A 279 -9.71 3.91 -4.71
CA LYS A 279 -9.59 2.71 -3.88
C LYS A 279 -10.94 2.23 -3.33
N GLN A 280 -11.89 3.13 -3.14
CA GLN A 280 -13.26 2.83 -2.67
C GLN A 280 -14.13 2.29 -3.82
N HIS A 281 -14.18 3.01 -4.94
CA HIS A 281 -15.14 2.80 -6.04
C HIS A 281 -14.56 2.17 -7.31
N GLY A 282 -13.24 2.18 -7.51
CA GLY A 282 -12.57 1.54 -8.65
C GLY A 282 -13.01 0.10 -8.96
N PRO A 283 -13.30 -0.76 -7.96
CA PRO A 283 -13.78 -2.12 -8.23
C PRO A 283 -15.14 -2.19 -8.92
N GLU A 284 -16.02 -1.20 -8.77
CA GLU A 284 -17.35 -1.15 -9.41
C GLU A 284 -17.26 -1.08 -10.94
N PHE A 285 -16.10 -0.72 -11.49
CA PHE A 285 -15.85 -0.64 -12.93
C PHE A 285 -15.27 -1.93 -13.51
N SER A 286 -14.81 -2.84 -12.65
CA SER A 286 -14.22 -4.10 -13.07
C SER A 286 -15.22 -5.08 -13.75
N PRO A 287 -16.52 -5.13 -13.42
CA PRO A 287 -17.54 -5.90 -14.16
C PRO A 287 -17.83 -5.37 -15.57
N ALA A 288 -17.69 -4.07 -15.80
CA ALA A 288 -17.82 -3.49 -17.14
C ALA A 288 -16.56 -3.72 -17.99
N LEU A 289 -15.36 -3.59 -17.38
CA LEU A 289 -14.09 -3.57 -18.10
C LEU A 289 -13.44 -4.94 -18.30
N LEU A 290 -13.39 -5.82 -17.29
CA LEU A 290 -12.63 -7.06 -17.42
C LEU A 290 -13.33 -8.13 -18.28
N PRO A 291 -14.65 -8.39 -18.16
CA PRO A 291 -15.34 -9.43 -18.93
C PRO A 291 -15.24 -9.29 -20.46
N ILE A 292 -15.09 -8.06 -20.97
CA ILE A 292 -14.96 -7.77 -22.42
C ILE A 292 -13.54 -7.93 -22.98
N ILE A 293 -12.51 -8.08 -22.12
CA ILE A 293 -11.15 -8.37 -22.57
C ILE A 293 -11.09 -9.85 -23.00
N PRO A 294 -10.53 -10.19 -24.18
CA PRO A 294 -10.50 -11.56 -24.66
C PRO A 294 -9.56 -12.44 -23.84
N ASP A 295 -9.90 -13.74 -23.75
CA ASP A 295 -9.21 -14.72 -22.91
C ASP A 295 -7.71 -14.86 -23.23
N ASN A 296 -7.28 -14.59 -24.47
CA ASN A 296 -5.86 -14.64 -24.88
C ASN A 296 -4.97 -13.53 -24.28
N GLN A 297 -5.52 -12.61 -23.49
CA GLN A 297 -4.75 -11.66 -22.68
C GLN A 297 -4.49 -12.18 -21.25
N PHE A 298 -5.09 -13.29 -20.84
CA PHE A 298 -5.00 -13.81 -19.47
C PHE A 298 -4.29 -15.17 -19.44
N ILE A 299 -3.87 -15.60 -18.26
CA ILE A 299 -3.48 -17.00 -18.01
C ILE A 299 -4.77 -17.77 -17.71
N VAL A 300 -5.15 -18.75 -18.53
CA VAL A 300 -6.50 -19.33 -18.51
C VAL A 300 -6.49 -20.80 -18.08
N TYR A 301 -6.97 -21.03 -16.87
CA TYR A 301 -7.29 -22.35 -16.33
C TYR A 301 -8.70 -22.73 -16.79
N GLN A 302 -8.79 -23.51 -17.88
CA GLN A 302 -10.04 -23.96 -18.47
C GLN A 302 -10.82 -24.89 -17.52
N GLU A 303 -12.16 -24.81 -17.57
CA GLU A 303 -13.06 -25.75 -16.91
C GLU A 303 -12.79 -27.21 -17.34
N SER A 304 -13.19 -28.17 -16.49
CA SER A 304 -13.06 -29.60 -16.83
C SER A 304 -14.00 -29.98 -17.99
N LYS A 305 -13.49 -30.77 -18.94
CA LYS A 305 -14.15 -31.04 -20.23
C LYS A 305 -15.53 -31.72 -20.11
N ASP A 306 -15.73 -32.45 -19.02
CA ASP A 306 -16.90 -33.33 -18.82
C ASP A 306 -17.98 -32.70 -17.91
N VAL A 307 -17.87 -31.41 -17.57
CA VAL A 307 -18.85 -30.68 -16.74
C VAL A 307 -19.43 -29.46 -17.46
N PRO A 308 -20.71 -29.10 -17.23
CA PRO A 308 -21.31 -27.93 -17.87
C PRO A 308 -20.65 -26.62 -17.43
N TYR A 309 -20.29 -25.77 -18.39
CA TYR A 309 -19.77 -24.42 -18.14
C TYR A 309 -20.78 -23.57 -17.36
N LYS A 310 -20.42 -23.15 -16.14
CA LYS A 310 -21.20 -22.25 -15.26
C LYS A 310 -20.91 -20.77 -15.51
N GLY A 311 -19.71 -20.42 -15.98
CA GLY A 311 -19.28 -19.03 -16.12
C GLY A 311 -17.77 -18.84 -16.01
N THR A 312 -17.33 -17.58 -16.12
CA THR A 312 -15.92 -17.17 -16.03
C THR A 312 -15.66 -16.36 -14.76
N LEU A 313 -14.57 -16.68 -14.06
CA LEU A 313 -14.05 -15.92 -12.93
C LEU A 313 -12.70 -15.27 -13.33
N THR A 314 -12.71 -13.96 -13.55
CA THR A 314 -11.48 -13.18 -13.82
C THR A 314 -10.85 -12.79 -12.48
N VAL A 315 -9.54 -13.01 -12.28
CA VAL A 315 -8.88 -12.79 -10.98
C VAL A 315 -7.64 -11.90 -11.12
N ALA A 316 -7.66 -10.72 -10.51
CA ALA A 316 -6.47 -9.91 -10.28
C ALA A 316 -5.65 -10.51 -9.13
N THR A 317 -4.46 -11.02 -9.46
CA THR A 317 -3.74 -11.98 -8.61
C THR A 317 -2.24 -11.67 -8.44
N ASP A 318 -1.67 -12.10 -7.32
CA ASP A 318 -0.27 -11.84 -6.92
C ASP A 318 0.33 -13.12 -6.31
N PHE A 319 1.35 -13.71 -6.95
CA PHE A 319 1.98 -14.95 -6.50
C PHE A 319 2.69 -14.82 -5.13
N THR A 320 2.99 -13.60 -4.69
CA THR A 320 3.54 -13.31 -3.36
C THR A 320 2.46 -13.28 -2.26
N CYS A 321 1.18 -13.12 -2.63
CA CYS A 321 0.08 -12.96 -1.70
C CYS A 321 -0.39 -14.29 -1.09
N PRO A 322 -0.36 -14.46 0.25
CA PRO A 322 -0.83 -15.69 0.91
C PRO A 322 -2.30 -16.03 0.64
N VAL A 323 -3.14 -15.03 0.40
CA VAL A 323 -4.57 -15.22 0.10
C VAL A 323 -4.78 -15.59 -1.37
N CYS A 324 -3.95 -15.09 -2.30
CA CYS A 324 -3.97 -15.55 -3.69
C CYS A 324 -3.51 -17.02 -3.79
N LYS A 325 -2.51 -17.45 -3.01
CA LYS A 325 -2.13 -18.88 -2.89
C LYS A 325 -3.31 -19.76 -2.44
N GLN A 326 -4.17 -19.27 -1.54
CA GLN A 326 -5.36 -20.02 -1.10
C GLN A 326 -6.44 -20.12 -2.19
N LEU A 327 -6.61 -19.07 -3.01
CA LEU A 327 -7.52 -19.09 -4.17
C LEU A 327 -6.96 -19.96 -5.31
N HIS A 328 -5.65 -19.95 -5.52
CA HIS A 328 -4.96 -20.79 -6.50
C HIS A 328 -5.16 -22.28 -6.19
N ASN A 329 -5.00 -22.70 -4.94
CA ASN A 329 -5.33 -24.05 -4.48
C ASN A 329 -6.82 -24.44 -4.65
N LEU A 330 -7.71 -23.48 -4.94
CA LEU A 330 -9.14 -23.70 -5.18
C LEU A 330 -9.48 -23.85 -6.67
N ILE A 331 -8.57 -23.51 -7.59
CA ILE A 331 -8.77 -23.64 -9.05
C ILE A 331 -9.23 -25.05 -9.44
N PRO A 332 -8.60 -26.16 -9.01
CA PRO A 332 -9.04 -27.49 -9.40
C PRO A 332 -10.50 -27.79 -9.02
N THR A 333 -10.97 -27.24 -7.89
CA THR A 333 -12.37 -27.34 -7.46
C THR A 333 -13.29 -26.49 -8.32
N LEU A 334 -12.95 -25.22 -8.56
CA LEU A 334 -13.74 -24.32 -9.42
C LEU A 334 -13.88 -24.87 -10.86
N ASN A 335 -12.79 -25.40 -11.40
CA ASN A 335 -12.75 -25.94 -12.76
C ASN A 335 -13.53 -27.26 -12.87
N ALA A 336 -13.51 -28.10 -11.83
CA ALA A 336 -14.38 -29.28 -11.71
C ALA A 336 -15.85 -28.93 -11.44
N GLU A 337 -16.12 -27.73 -10.92
CA GLU A 337 -17.47 -27.16 -10.79
C GLU A 337 -17.97 -26.48 -12.08
N GLY A 338 -17.19 -26.49 -13.17
CA GLY A 338 -17.55 -25.89 -14.46
C GLY A 338 -17.22 -24.41 -14.60
N VAL A 339 -16.37 -23.85 -13.74
CA VAL A 339 -15.94 -22.45 -13.81
C VAL A 339 -14.62 -22.34 -14.56
N LYS A 340 -14.56 -21.44 -15.55
CA LYS A 340 -13.30 -21.03 -16.16
C LYS A 340 -12.63 -19.98 -15.30
N VAL A 341 -11.42 -20.24 -14.80
CA VAL A 341 -10.66 -19.26 -14.02
C VAL A 341 -9.59 -18.63 -14.90
N ARG A 342 -9.60 -17.30 -15.04
CA ARG A 342 -8.60 -16.58 -15.83
C ARG A 342 -7.89 -15.50 -15.00
N TYR A 343 -6.57 -15.56 -14.99
CA TYR A 343 -5.71 -14.77 -14.15
C TYR A 343 -5.19 -13.52 -14.86
N MET A 344 -5.36 -12.38 -14.20
CA MET A 344 -4.77 -11.08 -14.50
C MET A 344 -3.56 -10.88 -13.57
N PRO A 345 -2.32 -10.96 -14.09
CA PRO A 345 -1.10 -10.61 -13.35
C PRO A 345 -1.17 -9.21 -12.73
N TYR A 346 -1.35 -9.14 -11.41
CA TYR A 346 -1.43 -7.89 -10.67
C TYR A 346 -0.67 -7.95 -9.34
N PRO A 347 0.68 -7.87 -9.36
CA PRO A 347 1.47 -7.72 -8.15
C PRO A 347 1.10 -6.42 -7.43
N ARG A 348 0.82 -6.50 -6.12
CA ARG A 348 0.39 -5.33 -5.32
C ARG A 348 1.53 -4.33 -5.09
N SER A 349 2.77 -4.83 -5.01
CA SER A 349 3.99 -4.03 -4.91
C SER A 349 4.35 -3.37 -6.24
N ARG A 350 5.26 -2.37 -6.23
CA ARG A 350 5.80 -1.80 -7.47
C ARG A 350 6.61 -2.86 -8.23
N ILE A 351 6.47 -2.86 -9.56
CA ILE A 351 7.23 -3.71 -10.50
C ILE A 351 8.47 -3.02 -11.06
N THR A 352 8.77 -1.81 -10.58
CA THR A 352 9.92 -0.97 -10.91
C THR A 352 10.42 -0.36 -9.59
N ASP A 353 11.73 -0.16 -9.44
CA ASP A 353 12.28 0.40 -8.19
C ASP A 353 12.27 1.93 -8.13
N TYR A 354 11.74 2.58 -9.18
CA TYR A 354 11.54 4.03 -9.23
C TYR A 354 10.66 4.54 -8.07
N GLN A 355 11.21 5.50 -7.32
CA GLN A 355 10.49 6.21 -6.27
C GLN A 355 9.83 7.47 -6.85
N PHE A 356 8.51 7.54 -6.71
CA PHE A 356 7.73 8.71 -7.09
C PHE A 356 7.82 9.76 -5.99
N SER A 357 8.02 11.03 -6.37
CA SER A 357 7.92 12.18 -5.47
C SER A 357 6.49 12.32 -4.94
N ASP A 358 6.33 12.89 -3.74
CA ASP A 358 5.02 13.30 -3.25
C ASP A 358 4.35 14.25 -4.29
N GLY A 359 3.08 14.00 -4.61
CA GLY A 359 2.33 14.78 -5.61
C GLY A 359 2.52 14.36 -7.08
N PHE A 360 3.12 13.20 -7.38
CA PHE A 360 3.20 12.68 -8.76
C PHE A 360 1.81 12.56 -9.43
N THR A 361 1.72 12.89 -10.73
CA THR A 361 0.47 12.74 -11.49
C THR A 361 0.26 11.29 -11.94
N ILE A 362 -0.98 10.94 -12.24
CA ILE A 362 -1.30 9.59 -12.75
C ILE A 362 -0.70 9.32 -14.14
N ASP A 363 -0.58 10.33 -15.00
CA ASP A 363 0.08 10.17 -16.30
C ASP A 363 1.60 9.99 -16.13
N GLN A 364 2.24 10.67 -15.16
CA GLN A 364 3.62 10.38 -14.76
C GLN A 364 3.76 8.96 -14.20
N TYR A 365 2.76 8.46 -13.47
CA TYR A 365 2.73 7.08 -12.99
C TYR A 365 2.67 6.06 -14.12
N ILE A 366 1.77 6.27 -15.09
CA ILE A 366 1.60 5.41 -16.26
C ILE A 366 2.87 5.44 -17.13
N TYR A 367 3.43 6.63 -17.39
CA TYR A 367 4.67 6.81 -18.15
C TYR A 367 5.82 6.03 -17.52
N ARG A 368 6.17 6.29 -16.25
CA ARG A 368 7.25 5.59 -15.55
C ARG A 368 7.00 4.08 -15.48
N THR A 369 5.77 3.64 -15.21
CA THR A 369 5.44 2.20 -15.18
C THR A 369 5.58 1.53 -16.56
N LYS A 370 5.51 2.30 -17.66
CA LYS A 370 5.80 1.82 -19.02
C LYS A 370 7.29 1.89 -19.40
N THR A 371 8.02 2.93 -19.00
CA THR A 371 9.41 3.17 -19.47
C THR A 371 10.52 2.66 -18.55
N GLU A 372 10.34 2.64 -17.23
CA GLU A 372 11.40 2.24 -16.29
C GLU A 372 11.64 0.72 -16.33
N GLU A 373 12.86 0.27 -16.02
CA GLU A 373 13.18 -1.15 -15.97
C GLU A 373 12.35 -1.92 -14.92
N LEU A 374 12.04 -3.18 -15.24
CA LEU A 374 11.36 -4.06 -14.30
C LEU A 374 12.32 -4.51 -13.19
N ASN A 375 11.89 -4.38 -11.94
CA ASN A 375 12.59 -4.98 -10.80
C ASN A 375 12.38 -6.50 -10.75
N GLN A 376 13.04 -7.21 -9.83
CA GLN A 376 12.96 -8.68 -9.74
C GLN A 376 11.51 -9.23 -9.69
N LEU A 377 10.59 -8.51 -9.02
CA LEU A 377 9.18 -8.90 -8.99
C LEU A 377 8.53 -8.71 -10.37
N GLY A 378 8.73 -7.55 -11.01
CA GLY A 378 8.25 -7.29 -12.36
C GLY A 378 8.78 -8.31 -13.37
N GLN A 379 10.06 -8.63 -13.31
CA GLN A 379 10.73 -9.61 -14.18
C GLN A 379 10.11 -11.01 -14.00
N LEU A 380 9.93 -11.48 -12.76
CA LEU A 380 9.30 -12.79 -12.49
C LEU A 380 7.83 -12.85 -12.96
N VAL A 381 7.04 -11.81 -12.71
CA VAL A 381 5.64 -11.72 -13.18
C VAL A 381 5.58 -11.73 -14.71
N SER A 382 6.52 -11.07 -15.38
CA SER A 382 6.62 -11.03 -16.85
C SER A 382 7.13 -12.34 -17.45
N ALA A 383 8.10 -12.99 -16.80
CA ALA A 383 8.63 -14.28 -17.24
C ALA A 383 7.53 -15.34 -17.25
N GLY A 384 6.85 -15.55 -16.12
CA GLY A 384 5.78 -16.54 -16.04
C GLY A 384 4.56 -16.24 -16.92
N TYR A 385 4.32 -14.97 -17.27
CA TYR A 385 3.21 -14.60 -18.17
C TYR A 385 3.57 -14.82 -19.64
N CYS A 386 4.85 -14.70 -20.00
CA CYS A 386 5.38 -14.91 -21.35
C CYS A 386 6.01 -16.30 -21.59
N SER A 387 5.97 -17.19 -20.60
CA SER A 387 6.24 -18.62 -20.80
C SER A 387 5.27 -19.24 -21.81
N THR A 388 5.76 -20.18 -22.62
CA THR A 388 4.95 -20.93 -23.60
C THR A 388 3.78 -21.66 -22.94
N ASP A 389 4.00 -22.24 -21.76
CA ASP A 389 2.96 -22.60 -20.82
C ASP A 389 2.97 -21.59 -19.67
N ASN A 390 2.08 -20.59 -19.74
CA ASN A 390 1.96 -19.56 -18.72
C ASN A 390 1.10 -20.00 -17.52
N THR A 391 0.42 -21.14 -17.61
CA THR A 391 -0.26 -21.81 -16.50
C THR A 391 0.76 -22.50 -15.59
N GLU A 392 1.56 -23.44 -16.10
CA GLU A 392 2.60 -24.14 -15.33
C GLU A 392 3.61 -23.17 -14.70
N ALA A 393 4.02 -22.13 -15.44
CA ALA A 393 4.93 -21.12 -14.91
C ALA A 393 4.29 -20.27 -13.78
N TYR A 394 2.97 -20.07 -13.79
CA TYR A 394 2.28 -19.43 -12.66
C TYR A 394 2.11 -20.36 -11.48
N ASP A 395 1.84 -21.64 -11.69
CA ASP A 395 1.82 -22.67 -10.65
C ASP A 395 3.20 -22.78 -9.95
N GLU A 396 4.29 -22.62 -10.69
CA GLU A 396 5.65 -22.52 -10.13
C GLU A 396 5.85 -21.23 -9.32
N LEU A 397 5.42 -20.07 -9.81
CA LEU A 397 5.45 -18.82 -9.04
C LEU A 397 4.58 -18.91 -7.76
N PHE A 398 3.44 -19.58 -7.82
CA PHE A 398 2.55 -19.81 -6.67
C PHE A 398 3.12 -20.82 -5.67
N SER A 399 3.95 -21.78 -6.08
CA SER A 399 4.63 -22.72 -5.19
C SER A 399 5.98 -22.19 -4.69
N LYS A 400 6.95 -22.02 -5.60
CA LYS A 400 8.37 -21.70 -5.31
C LYS A 400 8.69 -20.21 -5.21
N LYS A 401 7.86 -19.32 -5.80
CA LYS A 401 8.13 -17.88 -6.01
C LYS A 401 9.29 -17.58 -6.99
N SER A 402 9.53 -18.51 -7.90
CA SER A 402 10.51 -18.43 -8.99
C SER A 402 9.92 -19.08 -10.24
N VAL A 403 10.42 -18.73 -11.41
CA VAL A 403 10.37 -19.63 -12.57
C VAL A 403 11.70 -20.38 -12.68
N SER A 404 11.65 -21.64 -13.05
CA SER A 404 12.81 -22.52 -13.27
C SER A 404 13.39 -22.29 -14.66
N GLU A 405 12.52 -22.22 -15.67
CA GLU A 405 12.87 -21.83 -17.03
C GLU A 405 12.39 -20.41 -17.34
N TRP A 406 13.23 -19.64 -18.03
CA TRP A 406 12.85 -18.33 -18.57
C TRP A 406 12.38 -18.47 -20.02
N PRO A 407 11.38 -17.69 -20.47
CA PRO A 407 10.95 -17.72 -21.85
C PRO A 407 12.10 -17.38 -22.79
N GLN A 408 12.45 -18.32 -23.68
CA GLN A 408 13.57 -18.20 -24.62
C GLN A 408 13.38 -17.03 -25.61
N THR A 409 12.13 -16.68 -25.89
CA THR A 409 11.72 -15.48 -26.62
C THR A 409 10.52 -14.86 -25.93
N ILE A 410 10.55 -13.54 -25.72
CA ILE A 410 9.38 -12.75 -25.35
C ILE A 410 8.87 -12.09 -26.63
N SER A 411 7.60 -12.29 -26.97
CA SER A 411 6.98 -11.62 -28.12
C SER A 411 6.54 -10.21 -27.75
N GLU A 412 6.56 -9.27 -28.70
CA GLU A 412 6.02 -7.90 -28.52
C GLU A 412 4.54 -7.92 -28.09
N SER A 413 3.78 -8.96 -28.43
CA SER A 413 2.39 -9.16 -28.00
C SER A 413 2.25 -9.53 -26.52
N CYS A 414 3.32 -10.04 -25.90
CA CYS A 414 3.40 -10.38 -24.48
C CYS A 414 4.15 -9.32 -23.66
N GLU A 415 5.17 -8.71 -24.26
CA GLU A 415 5.89 -7.59 -23.66
C GLU A 415 4.93 -6.43 -23.34
N GLY A 416 5.19 -5.74 -22.24
CA GLY A 416 4.34 -4.65 -21.77
C GLY A 416 3.00 -5.08 -21.16
N LYS A 417 2.44 -6.27 -21.45
CA LYS A 417 1.14 -6.72 -20.90
C LYS A 417 1.07 -6.70 -19.39
N VAL A 418 2.13 -7.14 -18.71
CA VAL A 418 2.24 -7.05 -17.25
C VAL A 418 2.28 -5.59 -16.75
N ARG A 419 2.81 -4.66 -17.53
CA ARG A 419 2.76 -3.22 -17.23
C ARG A 419 1.35 -2.64 -17.46
N GLU A 420 0.65 -3.09 -18.50
CA GLU A 420 -0.76 -2.73 -18.76
C GLU A 420 -1.67 -3.23 -17.65
N PHE A 421 -1.56 -4.50 -17.24
CA PHE A 421 -2.31 -5.03 -16.11
C PHE A 421 -1.90 -4.42 -14.76
N LYS A 422 -0.64 -4.02 -14.57
CA LYS A 422 -0.24 -3.25 -13.38
C LYS A 422 -1.00 -1.92 -13.31
N VAL A 423 -0.97 -1.14 -14.39
CA VAL A 423 -1.69 0.13 -14.49
C VAL A 423 -3.19 -0.07 -14.30
N LEU A 424 -3.82 -1.01 -15.02
CA LEU A 424 -5.25 -1.29 -14.92
C LEU A 424 -5.65 -1.74 -13.50
N GLY A 425 -4.86 -2.61 -12.87
CA GLY A 425 -5.11 -3.07 -11.51
C GLY A 425 -4.90 -1.99 -10.45
N ASP A 426 -3.99 -1.03 -10.66
CA ASP A 426 -3.85 0.13 -9.77
C ASP A 426 -5.03 1.11 -9.91
N LEU A 427 -5.58 1.24 -11.13
CA LEU A 427 -6.78 2.04 -11.39
C LEU A 427 -8.05 1.39 -10.84
N LEU A 428 -8.16 0.06 -10.83
CA LEU A 428 -9.36 -0.65 -10.36
C LEU A 428 -9.29 -1.09 -8.88
N PHE A 429 -8.14 -1.54 -8.39
CA PHE A 429 -8.03 -2.27 -7.11
C PHE A 429 -7.06 -1.63 -6.10
N SER A 430 -6.26 -0.64 -6.52
CA SER A 430 -5.40 0.20 -5.66
C SER A 430 -4.56 -0.62 -4.64
N GLY A 431 -3.87 -1.65 -5.13
CA GLY A 431 -2.95 -2.50 -4.36
C GLY A 431 -3.62 -3.68 -3.63
N SER A 432 -4.84 -4.06 -4.00
CA SER A 432 -5.62 -5.10 -3.32
C SER A 432 -5.73 -6.40 -4.14
N THR A 433 -5.31 -7.55 -3.60
CA THR A 433 -5.53 -8.88 -4.21
C THR A 433 -5.78 -9.98 -3.16
N PRO A 434 -6.51 -11.06 -3.49
CA PRO A 434 -7.20 -11.30 -4.76
C PRO A 434 -8.42 -10.38 -4.92
N TYR A 435 -8.66 -9.92 -6.14
CA TYR A 435 -9.90 -9.29 -6.55
C TYR A 435 -10.47 -10.09 -7.71
N MET A 436 -11.77 -10.39 -7.66
CA MET A 436 -12.40 -11.30 -8.61
C MET A 436 -13.58 -10.62 -9.30
N VAL A 437 -13.79 -10.92 -10.57
CA VAL A 437 -14.92 -10.46 -11.38
C VAL A 437 -15.59 -11.68 -12.01
N TRP A 438 -16.91 -11.77 -11.81
CA TRP A 438 -17.74 -12.80 -12.41
C TRP A 438 -18.30 -12.34 -13.76
N GLY A 439 -18.26 -13.25 -14.73
CA GLY A 439 -18.80 -13.07 -16.08
C GLY A 439 -17.73 -12.92 -17.17
N ASN A 440 -18.20 -13.09 -18.40
CA ASN A 440 -17.47 -12.88 -19.67
C ASN A 440 -18.26 -11.89 -20.56
N ALA A 441 -17.81 -11.68 -21.81
CA ALA A 441 -18.46 -10.78 -22.75
C ALA A 441 -19.95 -11.13 -23.03
N ASP A 442 -20.29 -12.42 -22.99
CA ASP A 442 -21.64 -12.95 -23.26
C ASP A 442 -22.56 -12.95 -22.03
N THR A 443 -22.02 -12.74 -20.82
CA THR A 443 -22.81 -12.66 -19.58
C THR A 443 -23.59 -11.34 -19.56
N PRO A 444 -24.91 -11.33 -19.26
CA PRO A 444 -25.69 -10.10 -19.09
C PRO A 444 -25.05 -9.15 -18.05
N GLU A 445 -25.18 -7.84 -18.22
CA GLU A 445 -24.46 -6.87 -17.38
C GLU A 445 -24.95 -6.92 -15.91
N GLU A 446 -26.25 -7.17 -15.72
CA GLU A 446 -26.91 -7.42 -14.44
C GLU A 446 -26.40 -8.69 -13.72
N ASP A 447 -25.98 -9.71 -14.49
CA ASP A 447 -25.48 -10.98 -13.97
C ASP A 447 -23.98 -10.93 -13.64
N ARG A 448 -23.24 -9.95 -14.16
CA ARG A 448 -21.84 -9.69 -13.80
C ARG A 448 -21.73 -9.15 -12.36
N GLY A 449 -20.50 -8.98 -11.89
CA GLY A 449 -20.22 -8.38 -10.60
C GLY A 449 -18.82 -8.69 -10.12
N PHE A 450 -18.43 -8.13 -8.99
CA PHE A 450 -17.12 -8.30 -8.38
C PHE A 450 -17.20 -8.90 -6.97
N ILE A 451 -16.14 -9.57 -6.55
CA ILE A 451 -16.00 -10.16 -5.22
C ILE A 451 -14.68 -9.68 -4.62
N ARG A 452 -14.77 -8.98 -3.48
CA ARG A 452 -13.62 -8.45 -2.73
C ARG A 452 -13.02 -9.57 -1.87
N GLY A 453 -11.80 -10.00 -2.18
CA GLY A 453 -11.01 -10.97 -1.38
C GLY A 453 -11.56 -12.40 -1.33
N LEU A 454 -10.75 -13.33 -0.82
CA LEU A 454 -11.14 -14.70 -0.46
C LEU A 454 -11.31 -14.79 1.06
N HIS A 455 -12.38 -15.42 1.55
CA HIS A 455 -12.57 -15.77 2.95
C HIS A 455 -12.17 -17.23 3.21
N LYS A 456 -11.75 -17.55 4.44
CA LYS A 456 -11.40 -18.93 4.84
C LYS A 456 -12.54 -19.94 4.63
N THR A 457 -13.77 -19.45 4.69
CA THR A 457 -15.03 -20.20 4.50
C THR A 457 -15.28 -20.62 3.05
N ASP A 458 -14.73 -19.90 2.06
CA ASP A 458 -15.11 -20.11 0.66
C ASP A 458 -14.53 -21.45 0.17
N LYS A 459 -15.37 -22.38 -0.27
CA LYS A 459 -14.98 -23.74 -0.71
C LYS A 459 -15.53 -24.16 -2.07
N SER A 460 -16.52 -23.45 -2.60
CA SER A 460 -17.05 -23.62 -3.96
C SER A 460 -17.31 -22.27 -4.63
N ILE A 461 -17.68 -22.28 -5.91
CA ILE A 461 -18.15 -21.08 -6.61
C ILE A 461 -19.41 -20.49 -5.96
N GLU A 462 -20.31 -21.31 -5.41
CA GLU A 462 -21.51 -20.83 -4.76
C GLU A 462 -21.19 -20.01 -3.49
N ASP A 463 -20.12 -20.33 -2.75
CA ASP A 463 -19.66 -19.50 -1.62
C ASP A 463 -19.14 -18.13 -2.06
N LEU A 464 -18.41 -18.10 -3.18
CA LEU A 464 -17.92 -16.87 -3.79
C LEU A 464 -19.09 -16.00 -4.28
N LEU A 465 -20.05 -16.60 -4.98
CA LEU A 465 -21.20 -15.88 -5.55
C LEU A 465 -22.18 -15.34 -4.50
N LYS A 466 -22.31 -15.98 -3.33
CA LYS A 466 -23.03 -15.40 -2.16
C LYS A 466 -22.47 -14.03 -1.72
N ARG A 467 -21.25 -13.68 -2.14
CA ARG A 467 -20.57 -12.41 -1.84
C ARG A 467 -20.38 -11.51 -3.06
N LYS A 468 -20.97 -11.85 -4.22
CA LYS A 468 -20.95 -11.02 -5.43
C LYS A 468 -21.64 -9.68 -5.16
N GLN A 469 -20.97 -8.59 -5.50
CA GLN A 469 -21.52 -7.24 -5.55
C GLN A 469 -21.67 -6.88 -7.03
N SER A 470 -22.79 -6.27 -7.41
CA SER A 470 -22.98 -5.67 -8.75
C SER A 470 -22.06 -4.46 -8.90
#